data_AF-A0A1F6XKL0-F1
#
_entry.id   AF-A0A1F6XKL0-F1
#
_cell.length_a   1.000
_cell.length_b   1.000
_cell.length_c   1.000
_cell.angle_alpha   90.00
_cell.angle_beta   90.00
_cell.angle_gamma   90.00
#
_symmetry.space_group_name_H-M   'P 1'
#
loop_
_entity.id
_entity.type
_entity.pdbx_description
1 polymer ?
#
loop_
_entity_poly.entity_id
_entity_poly.type
_entity_poly.pdbx_seq_one_letter_code
_entity_poly.pdbx_strand_id
1 'polypeptide(L)'
;MQNKFPKMLFFITILLLGIFLYGFIYLFGKMNDHNTKSQLAETEWKKEALRRDKIKTLNNSVQIIEAQKAQIETHFAESSDVVPFLDTVERLAKEAGNKAEVISVNISDDKNGLLVGIQASGSFANLYKFLTLLENSPYELEFMGVDMHQGIGRDWKATFKIKLLSFVI
;
A
#
# COMPACT_ATOMS: atom_id res chain seq x y z
N MET A 1 -24.86 -97.98 -13.37
CA MET A 1 -24.29 -97.07 -12.35
C MET A 1 -24.12 -95.69 -12.97
N GLN A 2 -24.91 -94.69 -12.58
CA GLN A 2 -24.74 -93.32 -13.09
C GLN A 2 -23.44 -92.73 -12.51
N ASN A 3 -22.52 -92.28 -13.39
CA ASN A 3 -21.25 -91.70 -13.00
C ASN A 3 -21.48 -90.38 -12.24
N LYS A 4 -21.16 -90.36 -10.94
CA LYS A 4 -21.29 -89.17 -10.07
C LYS A 4 -20.13 -88.16 -10.23
N PHE A 5 -19.09 -88.52 -10.98
CA PHE A 5 -17.88 -87.74 -11.20
C PHE A 5 -18.09 -86.34 -11.82
N PRO A 6 -18.89 -86.14 -12.90
CA PRO A 6 -19.12 -84.81 -13.47
C PRO A 6 -19.89 -83.87 -12.55
N LYS A 7 -20.79 -84.41 -11.70
CA LYS A 7 -21.51 -83.61 -10.70
C LYS A 7 -20.56 -83.10 -9.61
N MET A 8 -19.60 -83.92 -9.18
CA MET A 8 -18.60 -83.55 -8.17
C MET A 8 -17.65 -82.45 -8.67
N LEU A 9 -17.18 -82.55 -9.92
CA LEU A 9 -16.33 -81.51 -10.53
C LEU A 9 -17.07 -80.17 -10.63
N PHE A 10 -18.35 -80.17 -10.99
CA PHE A 10 -19.17 -78.96 -11.07
C PHE A 10 -19.26 -78.21 -9.73
N PHE A 11 -19.42 -78.93 -8.61
CA PHE A 11 -19.42 -78.33 -7.28
C PHE A 11 -18.06 -77.70 -6.90
N ILE A 12 -16.95 -78.34 -7.29
CA ILE A 12 -15.60 -77.82 -7.02
C ILE A 12 -15.36 -76.52 -7.80
N THR A 13 -15.78 -76.43 -9.06
CA THR A 13 -15.64 -75.22 -9.87
C THR A 13 -16.46 -74.06 -9.31
N ILE A 14 -17.68 -74.33 -8.83
CA ILE A 14 -18.54 -73.34 -8.17
C ILE A 14 -17.88 -72.85 -6.87
N LEU A 15 -17.32 -73.75 -6.08
CA LEU A 15 -16.62 -73.40 -4.84
C LEU A 15 -15.41 -72.49 -5.12
N LEU A 16 -14.58 -72.86 -6.10
CA LEU A 16 -13.44 -72.04 -6.54
C LEU A 16 -13.89 -70.66 -7.03
N LEU A 17 -14.94 -70.60 -7.85
CA LEU A 17 -15.49 -69.33 -8.32
C LEU A 17 -15.96 -68.45 -7.15
N GLY A 18 -16.62 -69.04 -6.15
CA GLY A 18 -17.03 -68.32 -4.94
C GLY A 18 -15.86 -67.72 -4.16
N ILE A 19 -14.75 -68.46 -4.03
CA ILE A 19 -13.53 -67.97 -3.36
C ILE A 19 -12.91 -66.82 -4.15
N PHE A 20 -12.83 -66.93 -5.48
CA PHE A 20 -12.31 -65.85 -6.33
C PHE A 20 -13.17 -64.59 -6.27
N LEU A 21 -14.50 -64.74 -6.33
CA LEU A 21 -15.43 -63.61 -6.22
C LEU A 21 -15.32 -62.91 -4.86
N TYR A 22 -15.22 -63.69 -3.78
CA TYR A 22 -15.02 -63.14 -2.44
C TYR A 22 -13.70 -62.37 -2.33
N GLY A 23 -12.60 -62.96 -2.80
CA GLY A 23 -11.29 -62.31 -2.82
C GLY A 23 -11.30 -61.01 -3.63
N PHE A 24 -11.96 -61.02 -4.80
CA PHE A 24 -12.12 -59.83 -5.63
C PHE A 24 -12.88 -58.71 -4.91
N ILE A 25 -14.03 -59.00 -4.30
CA ILE A 25 -14.83 -58.01 -3.55
C ILE A 25 -14.03 -57.42 -2.39
N TYR A 26 -13.31 -58.28 -1.63
CA TYR A 26 -12.48 -57.84 -0.51
C TYR A 26 -11.35 -56.90 -0.97
N LEU A 27 -10.61 -57.28 -2.01
CA LEU A 27 -9.52 -56.45 -2.55
C LEU A 27 -10.03 -55.15 -3.14
N PHE A 28 -11.15 -55.19 -3.88
CA PHE A 28 -11.76 -54.00 -4.47
C PHE A 28 -12.20 -53.00 -3.39
N GLY A 29 -12.83 -53.48 -2.31
CA GLY A 29 -13.21 -52.63 -1.18
C GLY A 29 -12.00 -51.97 -0.51
N LYS A 30 -10.91 -52.73 -0.30
CA LYS A 30 -9.68 -52.21 0.30
C LYS A 30 -8.97 -51.20 -0.61
N MET A 31 -8.90 -51.44 -1.92
CA MET A 31 -8.32 -50.49 -2.87
C MET A 31 -9.12 -49.18 -2.91
N ASN A 32 -10.46 -49.26 -2.85
CA ASN A 32 -11.29 -48.07 -2.88
C ASN A 32 -11.13 -47.19 -1.61
N ASP A 33 -10.98 -47.81 -0.44
CA ASP A 33 -10.70 -47.08 0.82
C ASP A 33 -9.33 -46.38 0.77
N HIS A 34 -8.29 -47.06 0.32
CA HIS A 34 -6.96 -46.46 0.17
C HIS A 34 -6.94 -45.34 -0.89
N ASN A 35 -7.66 -45.52 -2.00
CA ASN A 35 -7.75 -44.51 -3.04
C ASN A 35 -8.44 -43.24 -2.51
N THR A 36 -9.53 -43.40 -1.76
CA THR A 36 -10.27 -42.27 -1.16
C THR A 36 -9.39 -41.51 -0.15
N LYS A 37 -8.67 -42.22 0.71
CA LYS A 37 -7.72 -41.62 1.67
C LYS A 37 -6.59 -40.89 0.96
N SER A 38 -6.06 -41.47 -0.13
CA SER A 38 -5.01 -40.83 -0.93
C SER A 38 -5.49 -39.54 -1.59
N GLN A 39 -6.71 -39.55 -2.14
CA GLN A 39 -7.31 -38.35 -2.74
C GLN A 39 -7.55 -37.25 -1.70
N LEU A 40 -8.04 -37.60 -0.51
CA LEU A 40 -8.19 -36.64 0.59
C LEU A 40 -6.83 -36.04 1.00
N ALA A 41 -5.80 -36.87 1.20
CA ALA A 41 -4.46 -36.38 1.52
C ALA A 41 -3.88 -35.48 0.41
N GLU A 42 -4.08 -35.83 -0.86
CA GLU A 42 -3.62 -35.01 -1.99
C GLU A 42 -4.34 -33.66 -2.05
N THR A 43 -5.65 -33.65 -1.83
CA THR A 43 -6.42 -32.39 -1.80
C THR A 43 -6.04 -31.49 -0.63
N GLU A 44 -5.81 -32.05 0.55
CA GLU A 44 -5.29 -31.31 1.71
C GLU A 44 -3.89 -30.75 1.42
N TRP A 45 -3.01 -31.55 0.82
CA TRP A 45 -1.67 -31.12 0.46
C TRP A 45 -1.69 -29.98 -0.57
N LYS A 46 -2.53 -30.08 -1.61
CA LYS A 46 -2.73 -29.00 -2.60
C LYS A 46 -3.26 -27.72 -1.96
N LYS A 47 -4.21 -27.84 -1.02
CA LYS A 47 -4.77 -26.70 -0.28
C LYS A 47 -3.70 -26.01 0.55
N GLU A 48 -2.87 -26.77 1.25
CA GLU A 48 -1.79 -26.23 2.09
C GLU A 48 -0.67 -25.62 1.24
N ALA A 49 -0.29 -26.25 0.12
CA ALA A 49 0.66 -25.69 -0.84
C ALA A 49 0.18 -24.35 -1.40
N LEU A 50 -1.09 -24.26 -1.81
CA LEU A 50 -1.70 -23.03 -2.31
C LEU A 50 -1.80 -21.95 -1.22
N ARG A 51 -2.04 -22.34 0.04
CA ARG A 51 -2.00 -21.41 1.18
C ARG A 51 -0.61 -20.81 1.36
N ARG A 52 0.44 -21.62 1.31
CA ARG A 52 1.83 -21.17 1.45
C ARG A 52 2.24 -20.24 0.32
N ASP A 53 1.84 -20.55 -0.91
CA ASP A 53 2.13 -19.70 -2.06
C ASP A 53 1.45 -18.33 -1.97
N LYS A 54 0.19 -18.29 -1.48
CA LYS A 54 -0.52 -17.05 -1.19
C LYS A 54 0.17 -16.20 -0.11
N ILE A 55 0.63 -16.82 0.98
CA ILE A 55 1.36 -16.11 2.05
C ILE A 55 2.67 -15.53 1.52
N LYS A 56 3.41 -16.30 0.71
CA LYS A 56 4.64 -15.84 0.07
C LYS A 56 4.39 -14.64 -0.85
N THR A 57 3.36 -14.73 -1.69
CA THR A 57 2.96 -13.63 -2.57
C THR A 57 2.56 -12.39 -1.77
N LEU A 58 1.77 -12.56 -0.70
CA LEU A 58 1.38 -11.44 0.17
C LEU A 58 2.60 -10.79 0.84
N ASN A 59 3.53 -11.57 1.38
CA ASN A 59 4.76 -11.04 2.00
C ASN A 59 5.60 -10.24 1.00
N ASN A 60 5.73 -10.73 -0.24
CA ASN A 60 6.42 -9.99 -1.29
C ASN A 60 5.71 -8.67 -1.60
N SER A 61 4.37 -8.66 -1.68
CA SER A 61 3.61 -7.43 -1.87
C SER A 61 3.79 -6.44 -0.73
N VAL A 62 3.80 -6.91 0.53
CA VAL A 62 4.07 -6.06 1.70
C VAL A 62 5.46 -5.45 1.62
N GLN A 63 6.49 -6.23 1.29
CA GLN A 63 7.86 -5.71 1.13
C GLN A 63 7.98 -4.67 0.02
N ILE A 64 7.30 -4.88 -1.11
CA ILE A 64 7.26 -3.90 -2.21
C ILE A 64 6.59 -2.61 -1.75
N ILE A 65 5.45 -2.71 -1.04
CA ILE A 65 4.73 -1.55 -0.51
C ILE A 65 5.58 -0.82 0.53
N GLU A 66 6.28 -1.52 1.42
CA GLU A 66 7.19 -0.90 2.39
C GLU A 66 8.32 -0.14 1.71
N ALA A 67 8.95 -0.72 0.68
CA ALA A 67 9.99 -0.05 -0.10
C ALA A 67 9.45 1.19 -0.85
N GLN A 68 8.25 1.11 -1.43
CA GLN A 68 7.60 2.24 -2.09
C GLN A 68 7.21 3.33 -1.08
N LYS A 69 6.68 2.93 0.08
CA LYS A 69 6.34 3.84 1.18
C LYS A 69 7.57 4.58 1.66
N ALA A 70 8.70 3.90 1.85
CA ALA A 70 9.96 4.53 2.24
C ALA A 70 10.43 5.58 1.21
N GLN A 71 10.32 5.28 -0.10
CA GLN A 71 10.63 6.26 -1.14
C GLN A 71 9.69 7.48 -1.08
N ILE A 72 8.40 7.24 -0.93
CA ILE A 72 7.39 8.31 -0.82
C ILE A 72 7.60 9.16 0.44
N GLU A 73 7.93 8.54 1.57
CA GLU A 73 8.22 9.24 2.83
C GLU A 73 9.44 10.17 2.70
N THR A 74 10.42 9.87 1.84
CA THR A 74 11.52 10.82 1.55
C THR A 74 11.08 12.08 0.80
N HIS A 75 9.88 12.09 0.21
CA HIS A 75 9.33 13.25 -0.51
C HIS A 75 8.31 14.04 0.32
N PHE A 76 7.86 13.49 1.44
CA PHE A 76 7.03 14.21 2.40
C PHE A 76 7.92 14.92 3.40
N ALA A 77 7.50 16.13 3.79
CA ALA A 77 8.17 16.87 4.85
C ALA A 77 8.09 16.06 6.15
N GLU A 78 9.20 15.44 6.56
CA GLU A 78 9.35 15.02 7.94
C GLU A 78 9.21 16.28 8.81
N SER A 79 8.72 16.15 10.04
CA SER A 79 8.54 17.27 10.97
C SER A 79 9.84 18.06 11.24
N SER A 80 11.00 17.53 10.83
CA SER A 80 12.31 18.19 10.81
C SER A 80 12.54 19.18 9.66
N ASP A 81 11.80 19.11 8.55
CA ASP A 81 12.05 19.92 7.35
C ASP A 81 11.25 21.23 7.30
N VAL A 82 10.52 21.53 8.38
CA VAL A 82 9.85 22.81 8.58
C VAL A 82 10.85 23.97 8.53
N VAL A 83 12.03 23.80 9.13
CA VAL A 83 13.04 24.87 9.23
C VAL A 83 13.62 25.27 7.86
N PRO A 84 14.10 24.33 7.00
CA PRO A 84 14.54 24.65 5.64
C PRO A 84 13.49 25.35 4.76
N PHE A 85 12.21 24.98 4.91
CA PHE A 85 11.12 25.66 4.19
C PHE A 85 11.00 27.12 4.62
N LEU A 86 10.95 27.38 5.93
CA LEU A 86 10.85 28.75 6.47
C LEU A 86 12.07 29.60 6.07
N ASP A 87 13.28 29.03 6.12
CA ASP A 87 14.50 29.69 5.65
C ASP A 87 14.42 30.08 4.17
N THR A 88 13.85 29.22 3.33
CA THR A 88 13.66 29.52 1.92
C THR A 88 12.65 30.62 1.69
N VAL A 89 11.51 30.59 2.38
CA VAL A 89 10.50 31.66 2.33
C VAL A 89 11.11 33.01 2.73
N GLU A 90 11.89 33.05 3.80
CA GLU A 90 12.57 34.27 4.24
C GLU A 90 13.60 34.77 3.23
N ARG A 91 14.37 33.86 2.61
CA ARG A 91 15.33 34.21 1.55
C ARG A 91 14.61 34.80 0.33
N LEU A 92 13.53 34.16 -0.14
CA LEU A 92 12.74 34.66 -1.27
C LEU A 92 12.13 36.04 -0.99
N ALA A 93 11.70 36.29 0.25
CA ALA A 93 11.20 37.60 0.65
C ALA A 93 12.31 38.67 0.56
N LYS A 94 13.52 38.36 1.03
CA LYS A 94 14.69 39.24 0.93
C LYS A 94 15.09 39.50 -0.53
N GLU A 95 15.10 38.48 -1.38
CA GLU A 95 15.39 38.59 -2.83
C GLU A 95 14.33 39.41 -3.60
N ALA A 96 13.09 39.37 -3.12
CA ALA A 96 12.03 40.23 -3.63
C ALA A 96 12.10 41.67 -3.11
N GLY A 97 12.95 41.97 -2.13
CA GLY A 97 13.06 43.28 -1.50
C GLY A 97 11.93 43.59 -0.52
N ASN A 98 11.36 42.56 0.12
CA ASN A 98 10.35 42.68 1.16
C ASN A 98 10.91 42.38 2.55
N LYS A 99 10.24 42.90 3.57
CA LYS A 99 10.39 42.40 4.95
C LYS A 99 9.27 41.41 5.21
N ALA A 100 9.59 40.14 5.41
CA ALA A 100 8.63 39.09 5.74
C ALA A 100 8.90 38.50 7.13
N GLU A 101 7.84 38.07 7.79
CA GLU A 101 7.84 37.43 9.10
C GLU A 101 6.84 36.26 9.09
N VAL A 102 7.22 35.16 9.72
CA VAL A 102 6.35 33.99 9.91
C VAL A 102 5.48 34.25 11.14
N ILE A 103 4.17 34.38 10.94
CA ILE A 103 3.21 34.71 12.00
C ILE A 103 2.61 33.48 12.66
N SER A 104 2.56 32.35 11.96
CA SER A 104 2.05 31.10 12.51
C SER A 104 2.56 29.88 11.75
N VAL A 105 2.73 28.79 12.49
CA VAL A 105 3.07 27.47 11.97
C VAL A 105 2.20 26.47 12.70
N ASN A 106 1.36 25.73 11.98
CA ASN A 106 0.48 24.70 12.52
C ASN A 106 0.57 23.44 11.66
N ILE A 107 0.37 22.28 12.28
CA ILE A 107 0.16 21.04 11.53
C ILE A 107 -1.32 21.01 11.14
N SER A 108 -1.61 20.69 9.88
CA SER A 108 -3.00 20.60 9.40
C SER A 108 -3.76 19.50 10.16
N ASP A 109 -5.06 19.66 10.35
CA ASP A 109 -5.91 18.72 11.11
C ASP A 109 -5.92 17.30 10.49
N ASP A 110 -5.66 17.20 9.18
CA ASP A 110 -5.50 15.95 8.44
C ASP A 110 -4.13 15.27 8.64
N LYS A 111 -3.22 15.91 9.39
CA LYS A 111 -1.82 15.52 9.62
C LYS A 111 -0.97 15.35 8.35
N ASN A 112 -1.45 15.86 7.21
CA ASN A 112 -0.83 15.66 5.90
C ASN A 112 -0.22 16.95 5.33
N GLY A 113 -0.02 17.99 6.14
CA GLY A 113 0.67 19.19 5.67
C GLY A 113 0.95 20.21 6.77
N LEU A 114 1.85 21.14 6.46
CA LEU A 114 2.21 22.25 7.33
C LEU A 114 1.48 23.51 6.88
N LEU A 115 0.69 24.10 7.76
CA LEU A 115 0.03 25.38 7.56
C LEU A 115 0.93 26.51 8.06
N VAL A 116 1.32 27.40 7.16
CA VAL A 116 2.20 28.53 7.48
C VAL A 116 1.51 29.84 7.12
N GLY A 117 1.46 30.74 8.10
CA GLY A 117 1.07 32.13 7.91
C GLY A 117 2.30 33.01 7.78
N ILE A 118 2.38 33.78 6.70
CA ILE A 118 3.49 34.71 6.44
C ILE A 118 2.92 36.11 6.27
N GLN A 119 3.50 37.08 6.98
CA GLN A 119 3.20 38.49 6.78
C GLN A 119 4.38 39.17 6.10
N ALA A 120 4.16 39.84 4.98
CA ALA A 120 5.19 40.58 4.25
C ALA A 120 4.79 42.05 4.09
N SER A 121 5.79 42.93 4.05
CA SER A 121 5.62 44.36 3.81
C SER A 121 6.63 44.90 2.81
N GLY A 122 6.18 45.83 1.98
CA GLY A 122 7.00 46.41 0.90
C GLY A 122 6.16 47.20 -0.10
N SER A 123 6.74 47.46 -1.27
CA SER A 123 5.97 47.98 -2.41
C SER A 123 5.07 46.87 -2.97
N PHE A 124 3.96 47.25 -3.61
CA PHE A 124 3.09 46.28 -4.29
C PHE A 124 3.88 45.41 -5.30
N ALA A 125 4.79 46.03 -6.06
CA ALA A 125 5.62 45.32 -7.04
C ALA A 125 6.52 44.26 -6.38
N ASN A 126 7.12 44.59 -5.23
CA ASN A 126 7.96 43.65 -4.49
C ASN A 126 7.12 42.51 -3.89
N LEU A 127 5.94 42.80 -3.34
CA LEU A 127 5.04 41.78 -2.79
C LEU A 127 4.54 40.81 -3.88
N TYR A 128 4.21 41.34 -5.05
CA TYR A 128 3.83 40.53 -6.20
C TYR A 128 4.99 39.65 -6.68
N LYS A 129 6.21 40.21 -6.79
CA LYS A 129 7.41 39.44 -7.09
C LYS A 129 7.65 38.30 -6.09
N PHE A 130 7.41 38.55 -4.80
CA PHE A 130 7.54 37.52 -3.77
C PHE A 130 6.52 36.40 -3.93
N LEU A 131 5.26 36.73 -4.23
CA LEU A 131 4.25 35.72 -4.55
C LEU A 131 4.69 34.86 -5.75
N THR A 132 5.16 35.47 -6.83
CA THR A 132 5.65 34.73 -8.00
C THR A 132 6.84 33.83 -7.66
N LEU A 133 7.76 34.28 -6.81
CA LEU A 133 8.88 33.46 -6.37
C LEU A 133 8.45 32.26 -5.51
N LEU A 134 7.45 32.44 -4.64
CA LEU A 134 6.86 31.34 -3.87
C LEU A 134 6.18 30.31 -4.78
N GLU A 135 5.42 30.78 -5.77
CA GLU A 135 4.76 29.91 -6.76
C GLU A 135 5.74 29.11 -7.62
N ASN A 136 6.96 29.62 -7.84
CA ASN A 136 8.02 28.94 -8.59
C ASN A 136 9.08 28.29 -7.69
N SER A 137 8.79 28.12 -6.40
CA SER A 137 9.70 27.49 -5.45
C SER A 137 9.72 25.96 -5.63
N PRO A 138 10.77 25.25 -5.18
CA PRO A 138 10.87 23.78 -5.28
C PRO A 138 9.95 23.04 -4.28
N TYR A 139 8.86 23.67 -3.85
CA TYR A 139 7.91 23.15 -2.88
C TYR A 139 6.53 23.08 -3.51
N GLU A 140 5.80 22.01 -3.20
CA GLU A 140 4.40 21.91 -3.59
C GLU A 140 3.57 22.67 -2.55
N LEU A 141 3.09 23.85 -2.95
CA LEU A 141 2.39 24.80 -2.08
C LEU A 141 0.94 24.96 -2.53
N GLU A 142 0.02 24.89 -1.59
CA GLU A 142 -1.38 25.27 -1.77
C GLU A 142 -1.63 26.63 -1.09
N PHE A 143 -2.03 27.62 -1.87
CA PHE A 143 -2.38 28.95 -1.35
C PHE A 143 -3.82 28.95 -0.87
N MET A 144 -4.01 28.87 0.45
CA MET A 144 -5.34 28.92 1.08
C MET A 144 -5.93 30.32 1.09
N GLY A 145 -5.08 31.34 1.03
CA GLY A 145 -5.52 32.72 0.98
C GLY A 145 -4.37 33.71 0.89
N VAL A 146 -4.60 34.76 0.13
CA VAL A 146 -3.70 35.90 -0.01
C VAL A 146 -4.51 37.16 0.24
N ASP A 147 -4.19 37.87 1.31
CA ASP A 147 -4.76 39.18 1.62
C ASP A 147 -3.70 40.24 1.38
N MET A 148 -3.99 41.24 0.57
CA MET A 148 -3.10 42.38 0.35
C MET A 148 -3.88 43.66 0.56
N HIS A 149 -3.36 44.52 1.41
CA HIS A 149 -3.95 45.83 1.67
C HIS A 149 -2.87 46.90 1.81
N GLN A 150 -3.22 48.11 1.39
CA GLN A 150 -2.37 49.27 1.58
C GLN A 150 -2.46 49.73 3.03
N GLY A 151 -1.32 49.87 3.69
CA GLY A 151 -1.24 50.42 5.05
C GLY A 151 -1.35 51.94 5.07
N ILE A 152 -1.11 52.53 6.24
CA ILE A 152 -1.00 53.98 6.38
C ILE A 152 0.31 54.44 5.71
N GLY A 153 0.22 54.98 4.49
CA GLY A 153 1.37 55.40 3.67
C GLY A 153 1.36 54.82 2.24
N ARG A 154 2.56 54.70 1.63
CA ARG A 154 2.76 53.99 0.34
C ARG A 154 3.17 52.52 0.52
N ASP A 155 3.26 52.06 1.76
CA ASP A 155 3.67 50.69 2.09
C ASP A 155 2.48 49.75 2.05
N TRP A 156 2.66 48.63 1.37
CA TRP A 156 1.69 47.55 1.31
C TRP A 156 2.03 46.47 2.32
N LYS A 157 1.00 45.82 2.84
CA LYS A 157 1.11 44.62 3.67
C LYS A 157 0.36 43.48 2.99
N ALA A 158 0.98 42.32 2.98
CA ALA A 158 0.39 41.10 2.48
C ALA A 158 0.43 40.03 3.57
N THR A 159 -0.64 39.24 3.68
CA THR A 159 -0.71 38.04 4.51
C THR A 159 -0.97 36.84 3.62
N PHE A 160 -0.05 35.89 3.62
CA PHE A 160 -0.14 34.64 2.87
C PHE A 160 -0.45 33.51 3.83
N LYS A 161 -1.47 32.72 3.53
CA LYS A 161 -1.79 31.46 4.21
C LYS A 161 -1.50 30.33 3.23
N ILE A 162 -0.47 29.55 3.53
CA ILE A 162 0.05 28.53 2.62
C ILE A 162 0.04 27.18 3.34
N LYS A 163 -0.39 26.13 2.65
CA LYS A 163 -0.23 24.74 3.06
C LYS A 163 0.92 24.13 2.25
N LEU A 164 1.96 23.69 2.94
CA LEU A 164 3.03 22.89 2.35
C LEU A 164 2.57 21.44 2.26
N LEU A 165 2.56 20.89 1.04
CA LEU A 165 2.11 19.53 0.73
C LEU A 165 3.29 18.57 0.60
N SER A 166 4.30 18.92 -0.18
CA SER A 166 5.46 18.06 -0.45
C SER A 166 6.68 18.85 -0.95
N PHE A 167 7.84 18.19 -1.02
CA PHE A 167 9.04 18.70 -1.69
C PHE A 167 9.05 18.25 -3.15
N VAL A 168 9.15 19.21 -4.08
CA VAL A 168 9.31 18.88 -5.51
C VAL A 168 10.80 18.70 -5.79
N ILE A 169 11.22 17.46 -6.04
CA ILE A 169 12.58 17.13 -6.53
C ILE A 169 12.59 17.20 -8.05
#